data_AF-A0A7J7QFH6-F1
#
_entry.id   AF-A0A7J7QFH6-F1
#
_cell.length_a   1.000
_cell.length_b   1.000
_cell.length_c   1.000
_cell.angle_alpha   90.00
_cell.angle_beta   90.00
_cell.angle_gamma   90.00
#
_symmetry.space_group_name_H-M   'P 1'
#
loop_
_entity.id
_entity.type
_entity.pdbx_description
1 polymer ?
#
loop_
_entity_poly.entity_id
_entity_poly.type
_entity_poly.pdbx_seq_one_letter_code
_entity_poly.pdbx_strand_id
1 'polypeptide(L)'
;MALMADFAFVVLFVGAVSAGEFDGWSQGRATYYGEDGGATIQQGSCMMSIQAGQGTGLDITALSDSAPDYKGSCGRCYEVACRPTQGQKSVIVTVTDTCPCHYPSNAYSNKRWCCGDEYHMDLSKYAYEKVGNLGHGVMGIYYRQHSEKSAELGVAGSALLLS
;
A
#
# COMPACT_ATOMS: atom_id res chain seq x y z
N MET A 1 43.38 51.05 3.12
CA MET A 1 42.70 50.18 2.13
C MET A 1 43.24 48.78 2.42
N ALA A 2 42.52 47.80 2.95
CA ALA A 2 41.17 47.37 2.63
C ALA A 2 40.40 46.90 3.89
N LEU A 3 39.09 47.16 3.89
CA LEU A 3 38.12 46.58 4.81
C LEU A 3 37.89 45.12 4.39
N MET A 4 38.12 44.16 5.30
CA MET A 4 37.69 42.78 5.10
C MET A 4 36.28 42.66 5.63
N ALA A 5 35.31 42.63 4.71
CA ALA A 5 33.89 42.50 5.01
C ALA A 5 33.55 41.04 5.37
N ASP A 6 32.77 40.92 6.45
CA ASP A 6 32.13 39.71 6.94
C ASP A 6 31.38 38.95 5.85
N PHE A 7 31.67 37.65 5.71
CA PHE A 7 30.78 36.70 5.05
C PHE A 7 30.40 35.63 6.07
N ALA A 8 29.38 35.92 6.88
CA ALA A 8 28.69 34.91 7.67
C ALA A 8 27.96 33.96 6.70
N PHE A 9 28.50 32.75 6.54
CA PHE A 9 27.87 31.68 5.77
C PHE A 9 26.68 31.14 6.58
N VAL A 10 25.49 31.67 6.32
CA VAL A 10 24.25 31.17 6.92
C VAL A 10 23.91 29.83 6.25
N VAL A 11 24.28 28.72 6.91
CA VAL A 11 23.84 27.37 6.51
C VAL A 11 22.36 27.25 6.88
N LEU A 12 21.48 27.39 5.88
CA LEU A 12 20.06 27.07 6.03
C LEU A 12 19.92 25.54 6.12
N PHE A 13 19.82 24.99 7.33
CA PHE A 13 19.36 23.63 7.52
C PHE A 13 17.87 23.58 7.14
N VAL A 14 17.57 23.16 5.91
CA VAL A 14 16.23 22.73 5.54
C VAL A 14 16.00 21.40 6.25
N GLY A 15 15.37 21.43 7.42
CA GLY A 15 14.90 20.23 8.10
C GLY A 15 13.93 19.50 7.17
N ALA A 16 14.20 18.22 6.91
CA ALA A 16 13.25 17.37 6.21
C ALA A 16 11.95 17.32 7.02
N VAL A 17 10.85 17.75 6.41
CA VAL A 17 9.50 17.55 6.96
C VAL A 17 9.25 16.04 6.93
N SER A 18 9.36 15.38 8.09
CA SER A 18 8.88 14.00 8.24
C SER A 18 7.37 14.02 7.99
N ALA A 19 6.93 13.22 7.01
CA ALA A 19 5.52 12.92 6.85
C ALA A 19 5.06 12.26 8.15
N GLY A 20 4.19 12.94 8.89
CA GLY A 20 3.82 12.56 10.25
C GLY A 20 3.34 11.12 10.34
N GLU A 21 4.08 10.32 11.10
CA GLU A 21 3.61 9.08 11.71
C GLU A 21 2.59 9.49 12.78
N PHE A 22 1.33 9.20 12.51
CA PHE A 22 0.22 9.41 13.43
C PHE A 22 -0.16 8.04 13.98
N ASP A 23 -0.13 7.83 15.30
CA ASP A 23 -0.71 6.64 15.94
C ASP A 23 -0.30 5.29 15.32
N GLY A 24 0.98 5.17 14.94
CA GLY A 24 1.52 3.95 14.30
C GLY A 24 1.11 3.75 12.83
N TRP A 25 0.45 4.72 12.21
CA TRP A 25 0.13 4.73 10.79
C TRP A 25 1.25 5.39 9.97
N SER A 26 1.66 4.69 8.92
CA SER A 26 2.56 5.18 7.88
C SER A 26 1.77 5.69 6.67
N GLN A 27 2.38 6.56 5.88
CA GLN A 27 1.77 7.13 4.68
C GLN A 27 2.25 6.40 3.43
N GLY A 28 1.33 6.19 2.48
CA GLY A 28 1.65 5.62 1.19
C GLY A 28 0.60 5.94 0.14
N ARG A 29 0.63 5.18 -0.95
CA ARG A 29 -0.28 5.30 -2.07
C ARG A 29 -0.81 3.94 -2.50
N ALA A 30 -2.09 3.92 -2.85
CA ALA A 30 -2.73 2.78 -3.45
C ALA A 30 -3.23 3.05 -4.87
N THR A 31 -3.10 2.04 -5.72
CA THR A 31 -3.86 1.86 -6.97
C THR A 31 -4.72 0.60 -6.84
N TYR A 32 -5.34 0.15 -7.92
CA TYR A 32 -6.00 -1.16 -7.93
C TYR A 32 -5.72 -1.99 -9.18
N TYR A 33 -5.80 -3.32 -9.02
CA TYR A 33 -5.73 -4.31 -10.09
C TYR A 33 -6.89 -5.32 -10.05
N GLY A 34 -7.09 -6.05 -11.15
CA GLY A 34 -8.11 -7.10 -11.26
C GLY A 34 -9.28 -6.82 -12.21
N GLU A 35 -9.11 -5.95 -13.22
CA GLU A 35 -10.01 -5.90 -14.39
C GLU A 35 -9.39 -6.55 -15.64
N ASP A 36 -10.25 -6.97 -16.58
CA ASP A 36 -10.04 -7.61 -17.89
C ASP A 36 -8.72 -7.25 -18.60
N GLY A 37 -7.60 -7.95 -18.32
CA GLY A 37 -6.38 -7.74 -19.11
C GLY A 37 -5.04 -8.31 -18.69
N GLY A 38 -4.86 -8.99 -17.54
CA GLY A 38 -3.64 -9.80 -17.36
C GLY A 38 -3.17 -10.14 -15.94
N ALA A 39 -3.57 -9.39 -14.91
CA ALA A 39 -3.25 -9.74 -13.52
C ALA A 39 -4.49 -10.38 -12.88
N THR A 40 -4.56 -11.71 -12.90
CA THR A 40 -5.59 -12.42 -12.16
C THR A 40 -5.26 -12.34 -10.68
N ILE A 41 -6.18 -11.84 -9.86
CA ILE A 41 -6.09 -11.92 -8.39
C ILE A 41 -5.83 -13.35 -7.89
N GLN A 42 -6.18 -14.37 -8.70
CA GLN A 42 -6.13 -15.78 -8.37
C GLN A 42 -4.72 -16.42 -8.40
N GLN A 43 -3.74 -15.79 -9.06
CA GLN A 43 -2.37 -16.31 -9.23
C GLN A 43 -1.34 -15.24 -8.90
N GLY A 44 -1.24 -14.88 -7.61
CA GLY A 44 -0.22 -13.93 -7.15
C GLY A 44 1.18 -14.55 -7.02
N SER A 45 2.19 -13.70 -7.06
CA SER A 45 3.62 -14.05 -6.97
C SER A 45 4.02 -14.76 -5.68
N CYS A 46 3.16 -14.75 -4.65
CA CYS A 46 3.39 -15.45 -3.38
C CYS A 46 2.99 -16.94 -3.41
N MET A 47 2.58 -17.50 -4.56
CA MET A 47 2.11 -18.89 -4.70
C MET A 47 0.95 -19.24 -3.75
N MET A 48 0.20 -18.24 -3.29
CA MET A 48 -0.99 -18.42 -2.47
C MET A 48 -2.21 -18.54 -3.38
N SER A 49 -2.95 -19.64 -3.29
CA SER A 49 -4.19 -19.81 -4.03
C SER A 49 -5.33 -19.06 -3.35
N ILE A 50 -6.02 -18.18 -4.08
CA ILE A 50 -7.29 -17.60 -3.63
C ILE A 50 -8.40 -18.63 -3.88
N GLN A 51 -8.59 -19.55 -2.95
CA GLN A 51 -9.66 -20.55 -3.00
C GLN A 51 -10.78 -20.19 -2.03
N ALA A 52 -12.04 -20.42 -2.45
CA ALA A 52 -13.20 -20.29 -1.57
C ALA A 52 -13.07 -21.26 -0.39
N GLY A 53 -13.10 -20.74 0.83
CA GLY A 53 -12.99 -21.52 2.06
C GLY A 53 -11.56 -21.93 2.47
N GLN A 54 -10.51 -21.42 1.81
CA GLN A 54 -9.10 -21.64 2.21
C GLN A 54 -8.19 -20.40 2.05
N GLY A 55 -8.70 -19.17 2.01
CA GLY A 55 -7.91 -18.02 1.53
C GLY A 55 -8.36 -16.66 2.04
N THR A 56 -7.43 -15.71 2.02
CA THR A 56 -7.42 -14.29 2.46
C THR A 56 -8.58 -13.39 1.99
N GLY A 57 -9.64 -13.97 1.43
CA GLY A 57 -10.69 -13.29 0.68
C GLY A 57 -10.17 -12.65 -0.60
N LEU A 58 -10.95 -11.71 -1.13
CA LEU A 58 -10.52 -10.84 -2.22
C LEU A 58 -9.81 -9.59 -1.69
N ASP A 59 -9.66 -9.44 -0.38
CA ASP A 59 -8.98 -8.32 0.24
C ASP A 59 -7.47 -8.56 0.26
N ILE A 60 -6.85 -8.33 -0.89
CA ILE A 60 -5.44 -8.62 -1.13
C ILE A 60 -4.73 -7.39 -1.69
N THR A 61 -3.40 -7.42 -1.66
CA THR A 61 -2.56 -6.41 -2.31
C THR A 61 -1.33 -7.03 -2.96
N ALA A 62 -0.89 -6.40 -4.05
CA ALA A 62 0.44 -6.56 -4.61
C ALA A 62 1.36 -5.49 -4.04
N LEU A 63 2.38 -5.90 -3.28
CA LEU A 63 3.33 -4.96 -2.68
C LEU A 63 4.41 -4.58 -3.69
N SER A 64 4.78 -3.31 -3.76
CA SER A 64 5.90 -2.86 -4.60
C SER A 64 7.19 -3.60 -4.25
N ASP A 65 7.93 -4.06 -5.26
CA ASP A 65 9.25 -4.69 -5.08
C ASP A 65 10.34 -3.71 -4.58
N SER A 66 10.06 -2.41 -4.63
CA SER A 66 10.89 -1.34 -4.06
C SER A 66 10.55 -1.02 -2.61
N ALA A 67 9.45 -1.58 -2.06
CA ALA A 67 9.10 -1.34 -0.67
C ALA A 67 10.19 -1.89 0.26
N PRO A 68 10.56 -1.16 1.33
CA PRO A 68 11.64 -1.56 2.23
C PRO A 68 11.38 -2.90 2.93
N ASP A 69 10.11 -3.27 3.08
CA ASP A 69 9.63 -4.49 3.72
C ASP A 69 9.12 -5.55 2.73
N TYR A 70 9.37 -5.37 1.43
CA TYR A 70 8.97 -6.31 0.37
C TYR A 70 9.50 -7.74 0.60
N LYS A 71 10.76 -7.87 1.01
CA LYS A 71 11.37 -9.19 1.25
C LYS A 71 10.68 -9.91 2.41
N GLY A 72 10.11 -11.08 2.13
CA GLY A 72 9.36 -11.87 3.11
C GLY A 72 8.00 -11.26 3.47
N SER A 73 7.44 -10.42 2.60
CA SER A 73 6.12 -9.79 2.79
C SER A 73 4.95 -10.72 2.50
N CYS A 74 5.12 -11.78 1.71
CA CYS A 74 4.05 -12.72 1.39
C CYS A 74 3.33 -13.24 2.64
N GLY A 75 2.00 -13.09 2.68
CA GLY A 75 1.15 -13.47 3.80
C GLY A 75 1.09 -12.44 4.94
N ARG A 76 1.87 -11.36 4.91
CA ARG A 76 1.72 -10.25 5.86
C ARG A 76 0.43 -9.51 5.58
N CYS A 77 -0.19 -9.01 6.65
CA CYS A 77 -1.43 -8.28 6.59
C CYS A 77 -1.20 -6.81 6.97
N TYR A 78 -1.94 -5.92 6.33
CA TYR A 78 -1.92 -4.50 6.62
C TYR A 78 -3.34 -3.98 6.73
N GLU A 79 -3.57 -3.11 7.70
CA GLU A 79 -4.77 -2.29 7.72
C GLU A 79 -4.50 -1.05 6.85
N VAL A 80 -5.44 -0.74 5.94
CA VAL A 80 -5.30 0.33 4.96
C VAL A 80 -6.54 1.24 5.04
N ALA A 81 -6.32 2.55 5.07
CA ALA A 81 -7.37 3.57 5.09
C ALA A 81 -7.04 4.71 4.10
N CYS A 82 -8.06 5.35 3.51
CA CYS A 82 -7.87 6.45 2.57
C CYS A 82 -7.45 7.77 3.26
N ARG A 83 -6.55 8.54 2.66
CA ARG A 83 -6.07 9.85 3.12
C ARG A 83 -6.78 10.99 2.37
N PRO A 84 -7.22 12.08 3.04
CA PRO A 84 -6.97 12.44 4.45
C PRO A 84 -8.03 11.95 5.45
N THR A 85 -9.08 11.27 4.99
CA THR A 85 -10.18 10.80 5.85
C THR A 85 -9.77 9.58 6.67
N GLN A 86 -8.99 9.81 7.73
CA GLN A 86 -8.50 8.79 8.66
C GLN A 86 -9.66 8.02 9.31
N GLY A 87 -9.56 6.69 9.33
CA GLY A 87 -10.33 5.82 10.23
C GLY A 87 -11.84 5.72 10.03
N GLN A 88 -12.43 6.43 9.05
CA GLN A 88 -13.87 6.29 8.78
C GLN A 88 -14.19 4.97 8.07
N LYS A 89 -13.29 4.51 7.20
CA LYS A 89 -13.34 3.20 6.55
C LYS A 89 -11.91 2.68 6.37
N SER A 90 -11.64 1.47 6.84
CA SER A 90 -10.40 0.75 6.60
C SER A 90 -10.68 -0.66 6.08
N VAL A 91 -9.68 -1.28 5.47
CA VAL A 91 -9.70 -2.67 5.01
C VAL A 91 -8.40 -3.35 5.42
N ILE A 92 -8.50 -4.59 5.91
CA ILE A 92 -7.33 -5.44 6.15
C ILE A 92 -7.05 -6.16 4.84
N VAL A 93 -5.83 -6.03 4.32
CA VAL A 93 -5.39 -6.70 3.09
C VAL A 93 -4.22 -7.62 3.37
N THR A 94 -4.18 -8.77 2.70
CA THR A 94 -3.02 -9.67 2.74
C THR A 94 -2.15 -9.45 1.49
N VAL A 95 -0.83 -9.42 1.67
CA VAL A 95 0.13 -9.42 0.56
C VAL A 95 0.14 -10.80 -0.09
N THR A 96 -0.37 -10.90 -1.31
CA THR A 96 -0.41 -12.15 -2.09
C THR A 96 0.32 -12.05 -3.41
N ASP A 97 0.72 -10.84 -3.82
CA ASP A 97 1.34 -10.60 -5.11
C ASP A 97 2.42 -9.50 -5.03
N THR A 98 3.09 -9.25 -6.14
CA THR A 98 4.13 -8.24 -6.29
C THR A 98 3.70 -7.22 -7.33
N CYS A 99 3.91 -5.93 -7.06
CA CYS A 99 3.94 -4.93 -8.11
C CYS A 99 5.39 -4.62 -8.51
N PRO A 100 5.91 -5.20 -9.60
CA PRO A 100 7.30 -5.02 -9.97
C PRO A 100 7.54 -3.67 -10.64
N CYS A 101 8.69 -3.04 -10.37
CA CYS A 101 9.14 -1.83 -11.09
C CYS A 101 9.24 -2.04 -12.60
N HIS A 102 9.65 -3.25 -13.00
CA HIS A 102 9.90 -3.63 -14.38
C HIS A 102 8.87 -4.66 -14.83
N TYR A 103 7.78 -4.19 -15.45
CA TYR A 103 6.73 -5.04 -16.01
C TYR A 103 6.51 -4.72 -17.50
N PRO A 104 7.01 -5.56 -18.44
CA PRO A 104 7.02 -5.22 -19.86
C PRO A 104 5.65 -4.87 -20.47
N SER A 105 4.59 -5.56 -20.04
CA SER A 105 3.23 -5.37 -20.55
C SER A 105 2.55 -4.11 -20.03
N ASN A 106 3.06 -3.49 -18.96
CA ASN A 106 2.55 -2.20 -18.43
C ASN A 106 3.69 -1.30 -17.89
N ALA A 107 4.75 -1.17 -18.68
CA ALA A 107 6.01 -0.58 -18.22
C ALA A 107 5.85 0.87 -17.71
N TYR A 108 4.97 1.66 -18.33
CA TYR A 108 4.73 3.04 -17.92
C TYR A 108 4.05 3.14 -16.55
N SER A 109 2.96 2.38 -16.34
CA SER A 109 2.19 2.42 -15.10
C SER A 109 3.01 1.87 -13.94
N ASN A 110 3.63 0.71 -14.11
CA ASN A 110 4.47 0.09 -13.08
C ASN A 110 5.64 0.99 -12.69
N LYS A 111 6.29 1.63 -13.66
CA LYS A 111 7.35 2.60 -13.37
C LYS A 111 6.85 3.83 -12.61
N ARG A 112 5.63 4.27 -12.87
CA ARG A 112 5.04 5.44 -12.20
C ARG A 112 4.61 5.13 -10.76
N TRP A 113 4.02 3.97 -10.51
CA TRP A 113 3.36 3.67 -9.24
C TRP A 113 4.15 2.75 -8.34
N CYS A 114 4.86 1.77 -8.89
CA CYS A 114 5.53 0.71 -8.13
C CYS A 114 7.02 0.93 -7.95
N CYS A 115 7.60 1.97 -8.56
CA CYS A 115 8.95 2.43 -8.25
C CYS A 115 8.94 3.37 -7.02
N GLY A 116 10.01 3.34 -6.23
CA GLY A 116 10.09 3.92 -4.87
C GLY A 116 10.01 5.45 -4.70
N ASP A 117 9.16 6.17 -5.44
CA ASP A 117 8.81 7.56 -5.11
C ASP A 117 7.90 7.66 -3.86
N GLU A 118 7.17 6.59 -3.54
CA GLU A 118 6.32 6.47 -2.35
C GLU A 118 6.12 4.99 -2.00
N TYR A 119 5.82 4.68 -0.74
CA TYR A 119 5.38 3.33 -0.37
C TYR A 119 4.08 2.99 -1.11
N HIS A 120 4.07 1.87 -1.83
CA HIS A 120 2.98 1.56 -2.75
C HIS A 120 2.40 0.16 -2.57
N MET A 121 1.07 0.12 -2.48
CA MET A 121 0.25 -1.09 -2.47
C MET A 121 -0.72 -1.05 -3.65
N ASP A 122 -0.64 -2.02 -4.56
CA ASP A 122 -1.66 -2.19 -5.59
C ASP A 122 -2.77 -3.07 -4.99
N LEU A 123 -3.92 -2.50 -4.66
CA LEU A 123 -5.00 -3.23 -3.98
C LEU A 123 -5.78 -4.05 -5.00
N SER A 124 -6.43 -5.14 -4.58
CA SER A 124 -7.49 -5.68 -5.44
C SER A 124 -8.59 -4.62 -5.61
N LYS A 125 -9.27 -4.66 -6.76
CA LYS A 125 -10.47 -3.84 -6.99
C LYS A 125 -11.45 -3.91 -5.80
N TYR A 126 -11.66 -5.10 -5.26
CA TYR A 126 -12.55 -5.34 -4.11
C TYR A 126 -12.10 -4.65 -2.83
N ALA A 127 -10.79 -4.67 -2.51
CA ALA A 127 -10.26 -3.96 -1.35
C ALA A 127 -10.31 -2.45 -1.56
N TYR A 128 -9.99 -1.99 -2.78
CA TYR A 128 -9.98 -0.58 -3.12
C TYR A 128 -11.36 0.06 -2.95
N GLU A 129 -12.43 -0.59 -3.44
CA GLU A 129 -13.82 -0.11 -3.33
C GLU A 129 -14.31 0.05 -1.88
N LYS A 130 -13.71 -0.67 -0.91
CA LYS A 130 -14.08 -0.56 0.50
C LYS A 130 -13.63 0.75 1.14
N VAL A 131 -12.54 1.33 0.64
CA VAL A 131 -11.89 2.52 1.23
C VAL A 131 -11.79 3.71 0.27
N GLY A 132 -12.04 3.51 -1.02
CA GLY A 132 -11.91 4.52 -2.08
C GLY A 132 -12.93 4.38 -3.19
N ASN A 133 -12.92 5.35 -4.12
CA ASN A 133 -13.74 5.35 -5.32
C ASN A 133 -12.88 4.99 -6.54
N LEU A 134 -13.24 3.92 -7.27
CA LEU A 134 -12.50 3.45 -8.44
C LEU A 134 -12.29 4.54 -9.50
N GLY A 135 -13.20 5.51 -9.62
CA GLY A 135 -13.08 6.62 -10.57
C GLY A 135 -11.86 7.52 -10.34
N HIS A 136 -11.20 7.43 -9.16
CA HIS A 136 -9.96 8.16 -8.90
C HIS A 136 -8.72 7.46 -9.45
N GLY A 137 -8.73 6.13 -9.61
CA GLY A 137 -7.59 5.32 -10.07
C GLY A 137 -6.41 5.21 -9.08
N VAL A 138 -6.17 6.25 -8.31
CA VAL A 138 -5.07 6.38 -7.35
C VAL A 138 -5.57 7.10 -6.11
N MET A 139 -5.18 6.65 -4.92
CA MET A 139 -5.47 7.32 -3.67
C MET A 139 -4.25 7.35 -2.75
N GLY A 140 -4.12 8.41 -1.97
CA GLY A 140 -3.23 8.40 -0.81
C GLY A 140 -3.83 7.50 0.27
N ILE A 141 -2.99 6.75 0.98
CA ILE A 141 -3.41 5.86 2.05
C ILE A 141 -2.60 6.12 3.33
N TYR A 142 -3.23 5.80 4.45
CA TYR A 142 -2.56 5.43 5.67
C TYR A 142 -2.54 3.90 5.75
N TYR A 143 -1.41 3.31 6.16
CA TYR A 143 -1.30 1.89 6.40
C TYR A 143 -0.54 1.57 7.69
N ARG A 144 -0.81 0.39 8.27
CA ARG A 144 -0.04 -0.18 9.38
C ARG A 144 -0.06 -1.70 9.32
N GLN A 145 0.93 -2.35 9.91
CA GLN A 145 0.95 -3.81 9.99
C GLN A 145 -0.20 -4.31 10.86
N HIS A 146 -0.84 -5.41 10.43
CA HIS A 146 -1.94 -6.06 11.14
C HIS A 146 -1.60 -7.53 11.43
N SER A 147 -1.98 -8.02 12.61
CA SER A 147 -1.70 -9.41 13.04
C SER A 147 -2.72 -10.42 12.52
N GLU A 148 -3.97 -10.01 12.31
CA GLU A 148 -5.03 -10.88 11.80
C GLU A 148 -5.06 -10.91 10.28
N LYS A 149 -5.50 -12.05 9.73
CA LYS A 149 -5.69 -12.25 8.28
C LYS A 149 -6.86 -11.42 7.75
N SER A 150 -6.78 -11.04 6.48
CA SER A 150 -7.90 -10.37 5.80
C SER A 150 -9.13 -11.28 5.66
N ALA A 151 -10.31 -10.68 5.65
CA ALA A 151 -11.59 -11.39 5.75
C ALA A 151 -11.85 -12.29 4.53
N GLU A 152 -12.19 -13.57 4.77
CA GLU A 152 -12.51 -14.51 3.70
C GLU A 152 -13.88 -14.19 3.04
N LEU A 153 -14.00 -14.48 1.73
CA LEU A 153 -15.28 -14.46 1.01
C LEU A 153 -16.27 -15.42 1.69
N GLY A 154 -17.27 -14.87 2.40
CA GLY A 154 -18.36 -15.64 2.99
C GLY A 154 -18.40 -15.67 4.53
N VAL A 155 -17.40 -15.11 5.23
CA VAL A 155 -17.49 -14.89 6.69
C VAL A 155 -17.86 -13.44 6.93
N ALA A 156 -19.15 -13.14 6.82
CA ALA A 156 -19.69 -11.93 7.40
C ALA A 156 -19.53 -12.03 8.93
N GLY A 157 -18.55 -11.31 9.48
CA GLY A 157 -18.40 -11.14 10.91
C GLY A 157 -17.57 -12.22 11.61
N SER A 158 -16.31 -11.90 11.85
CA SER A 158 -15.70 -12.21 13.14
C SER A 158 -14.78 -11.05 13.53
N ALA A 159 -15.40 -9.91 13.78
CA ALA A 159 -15.01 -9.13 14.95
C ALA A 159 -15.36 -10.00 16.18
N LEU A 160 -14.55 -11.02 16.45
CA LEU A 160 -14.69 -11.82 17.65
C LEU A 160 -13.98 -11.07 18.77
N LEU A 161 -14.78 -10.25 19.45
CA LEU A 161 -14.67 -9.83 20.83
C LEU A 161 -13.58 -10.58 21.62
N LEU A 162 -12.45 -9.93 21.87
CA LEU A 162 -11.62 -10.25 23.03
C LEU A 162 -12.18 -9.47 24.22
N SER A 163 -13.09 -10.11 24.95
CA SER A 163 -13.40 -9.82 26.36
C SER A 163 -12.77 -10.90 27.23
#